data_AF-A0A4Y2UN61-F1
#
_entry.id   AF-A0A4Y2UN61-F1
#
_cell.length_a   1.000
_cell.length_b   1.000
_cell.length_c   1.000
_cell.angle_alpha   90.00
_cell.angle_beta   90.00
_cell.angle_gamma   90.00
#
_symmetry.space_group_name_H-M   'P 1'
#
loop_
_entity.id
_entity.type
_entity.pdbx_description
1 polymer ?
#
loop_
_entity_poly.entity_id
_entity_poly.type
_entity_poly.pdbx_seq_one_letter_code
_entity_poly.pdbx_strand_id
1 'polypeptide(L)'
;MRANHKKNAQSENTHLEIKYPPPPTSANPPVNSGGPLQPIQKTANANTAQQTAAARRCSNVVKEVDKIKKQREERRARQAEKKAEQQGDPGNPNWEFMSMIREYVSQLEYKPINITDPIHPLQICVAVRKRPMNKKETMRKEVDVVTVPNKEHIVVHEPRNKVDLTKYLENQLFRFDYAFDENADNEIVY
;
A
#
# COMPACT_ATOMS: atom_id res chain seq x y z
N MET A 1 -4.62 -16.47 -58.03
CA MET A 1 -3.86 -17.26 -57.03
C MET A 1 -2.41 -16.83 -57.01
N ARG A 2 -1.95 -16.22 -55.91
CA ARG A 2 -0.58 -16.34 -55.40
C ARG A 2 -0.51 -15.70 -54.03
N ALA A 3 -0.26 -16.54 -53.03
CA ALA A 3 0.19 -16.13 -51.73
C ALA A 3 1.62 -15.56 -51.82
N ASN A 4 2.02 -14.91 -50.73
CA ASN A 4 3.19 -15.24 -49.92
C ASN A 4 4.27 -14.13 -49.74
N HIS A 5 4.50 -13.86 -48.45
CA HIS A 5 5.77 -13.55 -47.74
C HIS A 5 6.08 -12.13 -47.22
N LYS A 6 6.02 -12.05 -45.87
CA LYS A 6 6.98 -11.46 -44.90
C LYS A 6 7.23 -9.94 -45.01
N LYS A 7 7.19 -9.18 -43.92
CA LYS A 7 8.10 -9.30 -42.77
C LYS A 7 7.48 -8.83 -41.46
N ASN A 8 7.70 -9.67 -40.46
CA ASN A 8 7.67 -9.39 -39.03
C ASN A 8 8.77 -8.38 -38.69
N ALA A 9 8.45 -7.30 -37.97
CA ALA A 9 9.43 -6.39 -37.40
C ALA A 9 9.06 -6.17 -35.93
N GLN A 10 9.88 -6.77 -35.08
CA GLN A 10 9.89 -6.62 -33.64
C GLN A 10 10.24 -5.18 -33.28
N SER A 11 9.45 -4.55 -32.41
CA SER A 11 9.90 -3.39 -31.64
C SER A 11 9.69 -3.72 -30.15
N GLU A 12 10.77 -4.28 -29.61
CA GLU A 12 11.27 -4.26 -28.24
C GLU A 12 10.29 -3.80 -27.15
N ASN A 13 9.71 -4.81 -26.52
CA ASN A 13 9.05 -4.72 -25.23
C ASN A 13 10.14 -4.66 -24.15
N THR A 14 10.56 -3.45 -23.74
CA THR A 14 11.46 -3.28 -22.60
C THR A 14 10.68 -3.53 -21.31
N HIS A 15 10.51 -4.81 -21.02
CA HIS A 15 10.05 -5.32 -19.74
C HIS A 15 11.15 -5.03 -18.69
N LEU A 16 10.99 -3.94 -17.92
CA LEU A 16 11.75 -3.75 -16.70
C LEU A 16 11.21 -4.73 -15.65
N GLU A 17 11.70 -5.96 -15.74
CA GLU A 17 11.47 -7.01 -14.76
C GLU A 17 12.08 -6.59 -13.43
N ILE A 18 11.22 -6.22 -12.47
CA ILE A 18 11.64 -6.09 -11.07
C ILE A 18 11.93 -7.52 -10.58
N LYS A 19 13.20 -7.92 -10.67
CA LYS A 19 13.71 -9.17 -10.08
C LYS A 19 13.52 -9.13 -8.57
N TYR A 20 12.46 -9.75 -8.07
CA TYR A 20 12.38 -10.11 -6.67
C TYR A 20 13.31 -11.32 -6.42
N PRO A 21 14.15 -11.28 -5.37
CA PRO A 21 14.93 -12.46 -5.01
C PRO A 21 13.97 -13.58 -4.58
N PRO A 22 14.26 -14.85 -4.96
CA PRO A 22 13.41 -15.97 -4.57
C PRO A 22 13.40 -16.14 -3.04
N PRO A 23 12.29 -16.60 -2.46
CA PRO A 23 12.23 -16.91 -1.03
C PRO A 23 13.23 -18.02 -0.69
N PRO A 24 13.85 -17.99 0.51
CA PRO A 24 14.76 -19.06 0.92
C PRO A 24 13.99 -20.38 0.98
N THR A 25 14.34 -21.30 0.10
CA THR A 25 13.89 -22.68 0.11
C THR A 25 14.31 -23.35 1.41
N SER A 26 13.32 -23.81 2.19
CA SER A 26 13.51 -24.73 3.30
C SER A 26 14.07 -26.06 2.77
N ALA A 27 15.40 -26.21 2.78
CA ALA A 27 16.04 -27.49 2.53
C ALA A 27 15.77 -28.42 3.72
N ASN A 28 14.83 -29.36 3.54
CA ASN A 28 14.70 -30.51 4.43
C ASN A 28 15.95 -31.40 4.28
N PRO A 29 16.70 -31.72 5.35
CA PRO A 29 17.75 -32.70 5.26
C PRO A 29 17.18 -34.11 5.03
N PRO A 30 17.93 -35.01 4.37
CA PRO A 30 17.42 -36.27 3.85
C PRO A 30 17.03 -37.25 4.97
N VAL A 31 15.91 -37.92 4.75
CA VAL A 31 15.50 -39.12 5.46
C VAL A 31 16.55 -40.20 5.19
N ASN A 32 17.36 -40.56 6.19
CA ASN A 32 18.22 -41.73 6.10
C ASN A 32 17.51 -42.93 6.72
N SER A 33 17.16 -43.86 5.85
CA SER A 33 16.63 -45.18 6.13
C SER A 33 17.74 -46.17 6.46
N GLY A 34 17.60 -46.94 7.55
CA GLY A 34 18.15 -48.29 7.66
C GLY A 34 19.19 -48.53 8.77
N GLY A 35 18.75 -49.23 9.82
CA GLY A 35 19.62 -49.92 10.78
C GLY A 35 18.81 -50.52 11.94
N PRO A 36 18.91 -51.83 12.26
CA PRO A 36 18.04 -52.48 13.23
C PRO A 36 18.44 -52.11 14.66
N LEU A 37 17.45 -51.67 15.45
CA LEU A 37 17.61 -51.47 16.90
C LEU A 37 17.70 -52.83 17.59
N GLN A 38 18.84 -53.12 18.21
CA GLN A 38 18.98 -54.22 19.17
C GLN A 38 18.41 -53.80 20.55
N PRO A 39 17.87 -54.74 21.35
CA PRO A 39 17.40 -54.43 22.70
C PRO A 39 18.52 -54.64 23.73
N ILE A 40 18.81 -53.64 24.57
CA ILE A 40 19.60 -53.83 25.79
C ILE A 40 18.89 -53.21 27.00
N GLN A 41 18.91 -53.98 28.07
CA GLN A 41 18.07 -53.94 29.26
C GLN A 41 18.59 -52.97 30.34
N LYS A 42 17.61 -52.45 31.11
CA LYS A 42 17.60 -52.08 32.54
C LYS A 42 18.93 -51.72 33.25
N THR A 43 18.95 -50.53 33.85
CA THR A 43 19.24 -50.39 35.30
C THR A 43 18.41 -49.25 35.89
N ALA A 44 17.48 -49.58 36.77
CA ALA A 44 16.87 -48.64 37.68
C ALA A 44 17.85 -48.39 38.84
N ASN A 45 18.27 -47.14 39.04
CA ASN A 45 18.90 -46.71 40.27
C ASN A 45 18.00 -45.66 40.93
N ALA A 46 17.40 -46.08 42.04
CA ALA A 46 16.85 -45.19 43.06
C ALA A 46 18.00 -44.60 43.90
N ASN A 47 17.68 -43.48 44.59
CA ASN A 47 18.50 -42.67 45.49
C ASN A 47 19.27 -41.55 44.75
N THR A 48 19.20 -40.27 45.11
CA THR A 48 18.94 -39.64 46.41
C THR A 48 18.43 -38.21 46.17
N ALA A 49 17.55 -37.72 47.03
CA ALA A 49 17.17 -36.33 47.09
C ALA A 49 18.40 -35.43 47.36
N GLN A 50 18.68 -34.47 46.47
CA GLN A 50 19.32 -33.22 46.85
C GLN A 50 19.08 -32.13 45.79
N GLN A 51 18.38 -31.10 46.25
CA GLN A 51 18.17 -29.83 45.57
C GLN A 51 19.51 -29.19 45.21
N THR A 52 19.70 -28.80 43.95
CA THR A 52 20.39 -27.55 43.58
C THR A 52 19.95 -27.10 42.19
N ALA A 53 19.05 -26.11 42.16
CA ALA A 53 18.92 -25.01 41.18
C ALA A 53 19.36 -25.19 39.70
N ALA A 54 19.18 -26.36 39.07
CA ALA A 54 19.53 -26.59 37.66
C ALA A 54 18.46 -26.08 36.66
N ALA A 55 17.42 -25.38 37.13
CA ALA A 55 16.37 -24.82 36.29
C ALA A 55 16.75 -23.52 35.54
N ARG A 56 18.03 -23.11 35.53
CA ARG A 56 18.44 -21.77 35.06
C ARG A 56 19.65 -21.71 34.11
N ARG A 57 19.95 -22.77 33.36
CA ARG A 57 21.02 -22.71 32.35
C ARG A 57 20.50 -23.06 30.95
N CYS A 58 19.65 -22.20 30.40
CA CYS A 58 19.53 -22.09 28.94
C CYS A 58 20.93 -21.78 28.38
N SER A 59 21.39 -22.54 27.37
CA SER A 59 22.72 -22.37 26.77
C SER A 59 22.86 -20.99 26.12
N ASN A 60 24.09 -20.50 25.93
CA ASN A 60 24.32 -19.21 25.27
C ASN A 60 23.66 -19.14 23.88
N VAL A 61 23.66 -20.24 23.13
CA VAL A 61 22.95 -20.36 21.84
C VAL A 61 21.45 -20.15 22.00
N VAL A 62 20.84 -20.74 23.04
CA VAL A 62 19.41 -20.57 23.34
C VAL A 62 19.09 -19.10 23.66
N LYS A 63 19.96 -18.41 24.41
CA LYS A 63 19.82 -16.98 24.70
C LYS A 63 19.91 -16.12 23.45
N GLU A 64 20.81 -16.44 22.52
CA GLU A 64 20.94 -15.75 21.23
C GLU A 64 19.67 -15.92 20.38
N VAL A 65 19.15 -17.15 20.28
CA VAL A 65 17.94 -17.46 19.51
C VAL A 65 16.72 -16.74 20.07
N ASP A 66 16.56 -16.69 21.39
CA ASP A 66 15.47 -15.96 22.04
C ASP A 66 15.59 -14.44 21.83
N LYS A 67 16.82 -13.90 21.83
CA LYS A 67 17.09 -12.49 21.49
C LYS A 67 16.71 -12.18 20.04
N ILE A 68 17.04 -13.07 19.09
CA ILE A 68 16.67 -12.93 17.68
C ILE A 68 15.15 -12.99 17.50
N LYS A 69 14.46 -13.91 18.19
CA LYS A 69 12.99 -13.98 18.18
C LYS A 69 12.36 -12.69 18.70
N LYS A 70 12.83 -12.20 19.85
CA LYS A 70 12.36 -10.95 20.46
C LYS A 70 12.55 -9.77 19.51
N GLN A 71 13.70 -9.63 18.86
CA GLN A 71 13.94 -8.54 17.90
C GLN A 71 13.05 -8.64 16.66
N ARG A 72 12.77 -9.85 16.16
CA ARG A 72 11.84 -10.05 15.02
C ARG A 72 10.40 -9.69 15.39
N GLU A 73 9.98 -10.10 16.58
CA GLU A 73 8.66 -9.83 17.11
C GLU A 73 8.49 -8.35 17.42
N GLU A 74 9.49 -7.69 18.00
CA GLU A 74 9.53 -6.24 18.21
C GLU A 74 9.51 -5.47 16.88
N ARG A 75 10.25 -5.92 15.86
CA ARG A 75 10.19 -5.31 14.52
C ARG A 75 8.81 -5.44 13.90
N ARG A 76 8.16 -6.59 14.08
CA ARG A 76 6.79 -6.84 13.60
C ARG A 76 5.79 -6.00 14.38
N ALA A 77 5.92 -5.91 15.70
CA ALA A 77 5.08 -5.10 16.57
C ALA A 77 5.19 -3.61 16.23
N ARG A 78 6.41 -3.09 16.03
CA ARG A 78 6.64 -1.69 15.67
C ARG A 78 6.08 -1.34 14.28
N GLN A 79 6.16 -2.27 13.32
CA GLN A 79 5.51 -2.10 12.02
C GLN A 79 3.98 -2.16 12.13
N ALA A 80 3.45 -3.06 12.96
CA ALA A 80 2.02 -3.17 13.19
C ALA A 80 1.48 -1.94 13.92
N GLU A 81 2.20 -1.41 14.90
CA GLU A 81 1.87 -0.20 15.63
C GLU A 81 1.89 1.02 14.72
N LYS A 82 2.96 1.22 13.93
CA LYS A 82 3.01 2.31 12.95
C LYS A 82 1.88 2.22 11.91
N LYS A 83 1.52 0.99 11.50
CA LYS A 83 0.40 0.76 10.59
C LYS A 83 -0.96 0.99 11.25
N ALA A 84 -1.11 0.64 12.52
CA ALA A 84 -2.32 0.87 13.31
C ALA A 84 -2.51 2.36 13.65
N GLU A 85 -1.43 3.08 13.89
CA GLU A 85 -1.43 4.53 14.11
C GLU A 85 -1.77 5.29 12.81
N GLN A 86 -1.38 4.74 11.65
CA GLN A 86 -1.84 5.19 10.33
C GLN A 86 -3.24 4.68 9.94
N GLN A 87 -3.75 3.67 10.64
CA GLN A 87 -5.07 3.13 10.39
C GLN A 87 -6.09 4.12 10.93
N GLY A 88 -6.59 4.98 10.03
CA GLY A 88 -7.56 6.01 10.35
C GLY A 88 -8.86 5.46 10.94
N ASP A 89 -9.74 6.39 11.31
CA ASP A 89 -11.06 6.19 11.93
C ASP A 89 -11.65 4.76 11.74
N PRO A 90 -11.61 3.90 12.78
CA PRO A 90 -11.93 2.47 12.69
C PRO A 90 -13.35 2.14 12.18
N GLY A 91 -14.25 3.13 12.13
CA GLY A 91 -15.63 2.96 11.68
C GLY A 91 -15.93 3.37 10.24
N ASN A 92 -14.97 3.95 9.50
CA ASN A 92 -15.23 4.42 8.13
C ASN A 92 -14.68 3.45 7.08
N PRO A 93 -15.50 2.68 6.33
CA PRO A 93 -15.01 1.75 5.30
C PRO A 93 -14.21 2.43 4.17
N ASN A 94 -14.39 3.74 3.99
CA ASN A 94 -13.71 4.52 2.96
C ASN A 94 -12.36 5.10 3.39
N TRP A 95 -11.93 4.86 4.64
CA TRP A 95 -10.74 5.48 5.21
C TRP A 95 -9.48 5.29 4.37
N GLU A 96 -9.32 4.11 3.75
CA GLU A 96 -8.16 3.77 2.94
C GLU A 96 -8.09 4.63 1.67
N PHE A 97 -9.21 4.77 0.93
CA PHE A 97 -9.27 5.67 -0.23
C PHE A 97 -9.11 7.13 0.16
N MET A 98 -9.70 7.56 1.29
CA MET A 98 -9.48 8.92 1.80
C MET A 98 -8.00 9.18 2.10
N SER A 99 -7.29 8.20 2.67
CA SER A 99 -5.86 8.32 2.94
C SER A 99 -5.06 8.40 1.64
N MET A 100 -5.36 7.54 0.67
CA MET A 100 -4.70 7.55 -0.65
C MET A 100 -4.89 8.89 -1.37
N ILE A 101 -6.11 9.45 -1.35
CA ILE A 101 -6.40 10.75 -1.97
C ILE A 101 -5.64 11.86 -1.24
N ARG A 102 -5.65 11.88 0.11
CA ARG A 102 -4.90 12.88 0.89
C ARG A 102 -3.39 12.83 0.62
N GLU A 103 -2.84 11.63 0.48
CA GLU A 103 -1.43 11.44 0.13
C GLU A 103 -1.12 11.91 -1.30
N TYR A 104 -2.02 11.65 -2.25
CA TYR A 104 -1.87 12.16 -3.61
C TYR A 104 -1.94 13.69 -3.64
N VAL A 105 -2.95 14.26 -2.97
CA VAL A 105 -3.20 15.70 -2.87
C VAL A 105 -2.02 16.44 -2.23
N SER A 106 -1.40 15.87 -1.19
CA SER A 106 -0.27 16.51 -0.50
C SER A 106 1.00 16.64 -1.37
N GLN A 107 1.06 15.90 -2.48
CA GLN A 107 2.17 15.95 -3.44
C GLN A 107 1.93 16.98 -4.57
N LEU A 108 0.72 17.54 -4.68
CA LEU A 108 0.39 18.50 -5.72
C LEU A 108 0.80 19.92 -5.33
N GLU A 109 1.23 20.70 -6.33
CA GLU A 109 1.40 22.15 -6.18
C GLU A 109 0.05 22.84 -6.42
N TYR A 110 -0.48 23.48 -5.38
CA TYR A 110 -1.74 24.22 -5.47
C TYR A 110 -1.51 25.66 -5.94
N LYS A 111 -2.15 26.00 -7.06
CA LYS A 111 -2.17 27.34 -7.67
C LYS A 111 -3.61 27.69 -8.05
N PRO A 112 -4.47 28.00 -7.06
CA PRO A 112 -5.87 28.28 -7.29
C PRO A 112 -6.04 29.49 -8.21
N ILE A 113 -7.17 29.52 -8.93
CA ILE A 113 -7.53 30.63 -9.81
C ILE A 113 -7.74 31.90 -9.00
N ASN A 114 -7.24 33.03 -9.51
CA ASN A 114 -7.42 34.35 -8.93
C ASN A 114 -8.19 35.26 -9.89
N ILE A 115 -8.93 36.22 -9.32
CA ILE A 115 -9.69 37.21 -10.11
C ILE A 115 -8.79 38.11 -10.97
N THR A 116 -7.50 38.23 -10.61
CA THR A 116 -6.51 39.01 -11.37
C THR A 116 -5.85 38.22 -12.49
N ASP A 117 -6.19 36.93 -12.67
CA ASP A 117 -5.61 36.11 -13.72
C ASP A 117 -6.00 36.64 -15.10
N PRO A 118 -5.08 36.65 -16.07
CA PRO A 118 -5.36 37.13 -17.41
C PRO A 118 -6.42 36.26 -18.08
N ILE A 119 -7.48 36.91 -18.58
CA ILE A 119 -8.57 36.26 -19.30
C ILE A 119 -8.24 36.27 -20.79
N HIS A 120 -8.26 35.10 -21.41
CA HIS A 120 -8.07 34.97 -22.85
C HIS A 120 -9.42 34.99 -23.58
N PRO A 121 -9.57 35.79 -24.66
CA PRO A 121 -10.78 35.81 -25.46
C PRO A 121 -10.84 34.55 -26.33
N LEU A 122 -11.56 33.54 -25.86
CA LEU A 122 -11.82 32.29 -26.58
C LEU A 122 -13.21 32.35 -27.22
N GLN A 123 -13.33 31.87 -28.46
CA GLN A 123 -14.62 31.83 -29.16
C GLN A 123 -15.64 30.93 -28.46
N ILE A 124 -15.17 29.84 -27.86
CA ILE A 124 -15.92 28.95 -26.99
C ILE A 124 -15.07 28.79 -25.73
N CYS A 125 -15.68 29.02 -24.57
CA CYS A 125 -15.04 28.83 -23.27
C CYS A 125 -15.75 27.69 -22.54
N VAL A 126 -14.99 26.69 -22.13
CA VAL A 126 -15.47 25.54 -21.35
C VAL A 126 -14.90 25.67 -19.94
N ALA A 127 -15.80 25.98 -19.00
CA ALA A 127 -15.48 26.10 -17.59
C ALA A 127 -16.15 25.01 -16.76
N VAL A 128 -15.49 24.58 -15.68
CA VAL A 128 -15.99 23.60 -14.73
C VAL A 128 -15.82 24.13 -13.31
N ARG A 129 -16.85 23.98 -12.47
CA ARG A 129 -16.82 24.36 -11.05
C ARG A 129 -17.07 23.16 -10.16
N LYS A 130 -16.12 22.88 -9.26
CA LYS A 130 -16.30 21.94 -8.18
C LYS A 130 -17.16 22.58 -7.09
N ARG A 131 -18.13 21.84 -6.55
CA ARG A 131 -18.88 22.25 -5.37
C ARG A 131 -18.23 21.68 -4.10
N PRO A 132 -18.32 22.35 -2.95
CA PRO A 132 -17.95 21.74 -1.68
C PRO A 132 -18.87 20.58 -1.32
N MET A 133 -18.36 19.67 -0.51
CA MET A 133 -19.14 18.59 0.10
C MET A 133 -20.20 19.17 1.04
N ASN A 134 -21.42 18.67 0.94
CA ASN A 134 -22.53 19.11 1.79
C ASN A 134 -22.49 18.38 3.15
N LYS A 135 -23.25 18.91 4.13
CA LYS A 135 -23.28 18.37 5.51
C LYS A 135 -23.66 16.88 5.57
N LYS A 136 -24.56 16.40 4.70
CA LYS A 136 -25.00 15.00 4.68
C LYS A 136 -23.93 14.07 4.13
N GLU A 137 -23.18 14.53 3.13
CA GLU A 137 -22.05 13.81 2.53
C GLU A 137 -20.91 13.68 3.57
N THR A 138 -20.58 14.78 4.25
CA THR A 138 -19.58 14.78 5.34
C THR A 138 -20.00 13.90 6.52
N MET A 139 -21.27 13.97 6.95
CA MET A 139 -21.77 13.15 8.06
C MET A 139 -21.73 11.65 7.74
N ARG A 140 -21.98 11.26 6.48
CA ARG A 140 -21.87 9.88 6.01
C ARG A 140 -20.43 9.47 5.68
N LYS A 141 -19.46 10.36 5.87
CA LYS A 141 -18.04 10.15 5.57
C LYS A 141 -17.81 9.67 4.14
N GLU A 142 -18.56 10.27 3.20
CA GLU A 142 -18.33 10.06 1.77
C GLU A 142 -16.98 10.64 1.35
N VAL A 143 -16.40 10.03 0.34
CA VAL A 143 -15.08 10.41 -0.17
C VAL A 143 -15.24 11.53 -1.17
N ASP A 144 -14.52 12.63 -0.95
CA ASP A 144 -14.32 13.62 -1.99
C ASP A 144 -13.29 13.10 -3.00
N VAL A 145 -13.75 12.84 -4.22
CA VAL A 145 -12.98 12.19 -5.29
C VAL A 145 -12.53 13.17 -6.38
N VAL A 146 -12.77 14.48 -6.21
CA VAL A 146 -12.39 15.47 -7.22
C VAL A 146 -11.41 16.46 -6.61
N THR A 147 -10.29 16.69 -7.30
CA THR A 147 -9.28 17.66 -6.87
C THR A 147 -9.05 18.67 -7.99
N VAL A 148 -9.01 19.96 -7.65
CA VAL A 148 -8.67 21.04 -8.57
C VAL A 148 -7.35 21.66 -8.11
N PRO A 149 -6.19 21.24 -8.66
CA PRO A 149 -4.90 21.77 -8.23
C PRO A 149 -4.63 23.19 -8.76
N ASN A 150 -5.16 23.54 -9.92
CA ASN A 150 -4.95 24.84 -10.53
C ASN A 150 -6.12 25.25 -11.45
N LYS A 151 -6.03 26.47 -12.00
CA LYS A 151 -7.08 27.09 -12.82
C LYS A 151 -7.47 26.36 -14.11
N GLU A 152 -6.71 25.37 -14.58
CA GLU A 152 -6.99 24.66 -15.85
C GLU A 152 -7.21 23.16 -15.66
N HIS A 153 -6.77 22.59 -14.55
CA HIS A 153 -6.70 21.13 -14.38
C HIS A 153 -7.68 20.66 -13.31
N ILE A 154 -8.32 19.52 -13.59
CA ILE A 154 -9.13 18.78 -12.65
C ILE A 154 -8.64 17.33 -12.64
N VAL A 155 -8.47 16.77 -11.45
CA VAL A 155 -8.17 15.37 -11.23
C VAL A 155 -9.40 14.68 -10.66
N VAL A 156 -9.85 13.62 -11.31
CA VAL A 156 -10.89 12.73 -10.79
C VAL A 156 -10.21 11.45 -10.30
N HIS A 157 -10.34 11.17 -9.01
CA HIS A 157 -9.79 9.99 -8.34
C HIS A 157 -10.81 8.85 -8.41
N GLU A 158 -10.69 7.96 -9.40
CA GLU A 158 -11.59 6.81 -9.52
C GLU A 158 -11.13 5.69 -8.57
N PRO A 159 -11.92 5.32 -7.54
CA PRO A 159 -11.57 4.21 -6.66
C PRO A 159 -11.74 2.88 -7.40
N ARG A 160 -10.69 2.08 -7.42
CA ARG A 160 -10.65 0.79 -8.13
C ARG A 160 -10.09 -0.30 -7.22
N ASN A 161 -10.41 -1.54 -7.56
CA ASN A 161 -9.83 -2.73 -6.94
C ASN A 161 -9.17 -3.58 -8.04
N LYS A 162 -7.97 -4.07 -7.75
CA LYS A 162 -7.33 -5.11 -8.56
C LYS A 162 -8.04 -6.45 -8.32
N VAL A 163 -7.70 -7.45 -9.13
CA VAL A 163 -8.25 -8.82 -9.02
C VAL A 163 -7.95 -9.46 -7.66
N ASP A 164 -6.81 -9.12 -7.05
CA ASP A 164 -6.40 -9.55 -5.72
C ASP A 164 -7.04 -8.73 -4.58
N LEU A 165 -8.05 -7.89 -4.90
CA LEU A 165 -8.73 -6.96 -4.00
C LEU A 165 -7.87 -5.81 -3.46
N THR A 166 -6.63 -5.67 -3.94
CA THR A 166 -5.79 -4.50 -3.59
C THR A 166 -6.45 -3.23 -4.11
N LYS A 167 -6.73 -2.28 -3.21
CA LYS A 167 -7.31 -0.98 -3.55
C LYS A 167 -6.27 -0.08 -4.22
N TYR A 168 -6.69 0.70 -5.19
CA TYR A 168 -5.87 1.74 -5.81
C TYR A 168 -6.76 2.86 -6.35
N LEU A 169 -6.13 4.00 -6.67
CA LEU A 169 -6.78 5.11 -7.35
C LEU A 169 -6.34 5.14 -8.81
N GLU A 170 -7.31 5.25 -9.71
CA GLU A 170 -7.07 5.61 -11.10
C GLU A 170 -7.32 7.11 -11.23
N ASN A 171 -6.24 7.89 -11.35
CA ASN A 171 -6.30 9.35 -11.39
C ASN A 171 -6.44 9.83 -12.83
N GLN A 172 -7.64 10.26 -13.20
CA GLN A 172 -7.90 10.82 -14.53
C GLN A 172 -7.70 12.34 -14.51
N LEU A 173 -6.82 12.85 -15.37
CA LEU A 173 -6.54 14.27 -15.51
C LEU A 173 -7.36 14.85 -16.66
N PHE A 174 -8.14 15.88 -16.37
CA PHE A 174 -8.88 16.67 -17.36
C PHE A 174 -8.34 18.10 -17.39
N ARG A 175 -8.31 18.68 -18.59
CA ARG A 175 -7.91 20.07 -18.81
C ARG A 175 -9.09 20.85 -19.40
N PHE A 176 -9.36 22.01 -18.83
CA PHE A 176 -10.41 22.95 -19.21
C PHE A 176 -9.83 24.35 -19.39
N ASP A 177 -10.63 25.29 -19.91
CA ASP A 177 -10.22 26.69 -20.00
C ASP A 177 -10.18 27.33 -18.61
N TYR A 178 -11.19 27.02 -17.77
CA TYR A 178 -11.22 27.41 -16.37
C TYR A 178 -11.76 26.27 -15.49
N ALA A 179 -11.07 26.01 -14.40
CA ALA A 179 -11.41 25.05 -13.36
C ALA A 179 -11.45 25.76 -12.01
N PHE A 180 -12.64 25.78 -11.41
CA PHE A 180 -12.90 26.41 -10.11
C PHE A 180 -13.00 25.33 -9.03
N ASP A 181 -12.29 25.54 -7.92
CA ASP A 181 -12.31 24.62 -6.77
C ASP A 181 -13.55 24.82 -5.88
N GLU A 182 -13.62 24.08 -4.78
CA GLU A 182 -14.71 24.17 -3.81
C GLU A 182 -14.79 25.49 -3.04
N ASN A 183 -13.71 26.27 -3.05
CA ASN A 183 -13.58 27.54 -2.35
C ASN A 183 -13.83 28.75 -3.26
N ALA A 184 -14.01 28.52 -4.57
CA ALA A 184 -14.33 29.58 -5.52
C ALA A 184 -15.73 30.16 -5.29
N ASP A 185 -15.76 31.43 -4.91
CA ASP A 185 -16.97 32.23 -4.76
C ASP A 185 -17.59 32.60 -6.12
N ASN A 186 -18.86 33.00 -6.10
CA ASN A 186 -19.58 33.40 -7.31
C ASN A 186 -18.91 34.59 -8.02
N GLU A 187 -18.32 35.52 -7.25
CA GLU A 187 -17.61 36.67 -7.82
C GLU A 187 -16.36 36.30 -8.62
N ILE A 188 -15.73 35.15 -8.32
CA ILE A 188 -14.58 34.65 -9.08
C ILE A 188 -15.04 33.93 -10.35
N VAL A 189 -16.26 33.38 -10.34
CA VAL A 189 -16.80 32.59 -11.46
C VAL A 189 -17.47 33.45 -12.53
N TYR A 190 -18.11 34.57 -12.16
CA TYR A 190 -18.83 35.47 -13.06
C TYR A 190 -17.97 36.66 -13.49
#